data_AF-Q4QN38-F1
#
_entry.id   AF-Q4QN38-F1
#
_cell.length_a   1.000
_cell.length_b   1.000
_cell.length_c   1.000
_cell.angle_alpha   90.00
_cell.angle_beta   90.00
_cell.angle_gamma   90.00
#
_symmetry.space_group_name_H-M   'P 1'
#
loop_
_entity.id
_entity.type
_entity.pdbx_description
1 polymer ?
#
loop_
_entity_poly.entity_id
_entity_poly.type
_entity_poly.pdbx_seq_one_letter_code
_entity_poly.pdbx_strand_id
1 'polypeptide(L)'
;MFIDTSELCDLYAEQVDVVEPIFSSFGGVSHFYGKVTTVKCFESNGLIAEVLEENGEGRVLVIDGGGAVRRGLIDAELAQLAVDNGWEGIIVYGAVRQIQQLENLDIGIHALAPIPVSADESSAGESDIPVNFGGVTFFPEDYIYADLTGIILSQEPLDLED
;
A
#
# COMPACT_ATOMS: atom_id res chain seq x y z
N MET A 1 11.12 9.38 -9.72
CA MET A 1 10.19 10.12 -10.58
C MET A 1 9.12 10.76 -9.71
N PHE A 2 8.65 11.96 -10.04
CA PHE A 2 7.52 12.57 -9.31
C PHE A 2 6.22 11.99 -9.87
N ILE A 3 5.28 11.64 -9.00
CA ILE A 3 3.95 11.16 -9.39
C ILE A 3 2.94 12.23 -8.96
N ASP A 4 2.15 12.69 -9.92
CA ASP A 4 0.97 13.53 -9.70
C ASP A 4 -0.25 12.74 -10.18
N THR A 5 -1.06 12.27 -9.24
CA THR A 5 -2.23 11.46 -9.61
C THR A 5 -3.31 12.28 -10.30
N SER A 6 -3.35 13.61 -10.11
CA SER A 6 -4.29 14.48 -10.81
C SER A 6 -3.92 14.60 -12.28
N GLU A 7 -2.64 14.81 -12.58
CA GLU A 7 -2.13 14.86 -13.96
C GLU A 7 -2.33 13.52 -14.68
N LEU A 8 -2.02 12.39 -14.01
CA LEU A 8 -2.25 11.07 -14.58
C LEU A 8 -3.73 10.80 -14.85
N CYS A 9 -4.65 11.26 -13.97
CA CYS A 9 -6.09 11.19 -14.24
C CYS A 9 -6.51 12.03 -15.45
N ASP A 10 -5.94 13.22 -15.63
CA ASP A 10 -6.25 14.07 -16.79
C ASP A 10 -5.79 13.43 -18.11
N LEU A 11 -4.64 12.74 -18.11
CA LEU A 11 -4.06 12.09 -19.28
C LEU A 11 -4.67 10.71 -19.59
N TYR A 12 -4.99 9.93 -18.56
CA TYR A 12 -5.35 8.51 -18.66
C TYR A 12 -6.76 8.19 -18.13
N ALA A 13 -7.68 9.15 -18.15
CA ALA A 13 -9.03 9.04 -17.56
C ALA A 13 -9.83 7.76 -17.91
N GLU A 14 -9.62 7.18 -19.10
CA GLU A 14 -10.30 5.96 -19.55
C GLU A 14 -9.54 4.65 -19.21
N GLN A 15 -8.32 4.76 -18.71
CA GLN A 15 -7.40 3.63 -18.44
C GLN A 15 -7.11 3.42 -16.95
N VAL A 16 -7.52 4.36 -16.09
CA VAL A 16 -7.27 4.31 -14.66
C VAL A 16 -8.56 4.23 -13.85
N ASP A 17 -8.52 3.45 -12.79
CA ASP A 17 -9.54 3.45 -11.75
C ASP A 17 -9.05 4.28 -10.56
N VAL A 18 -9.92 5.15 -10.03
CA VAL A 18 -9.62 5.98 -8.86
C VAL A 18 -10.12 5.28 -7.60
N VAL A 19 -9.22 5.06 -6.64
CA VAL A 19 -9.57 4.47 -5.34
C VAL A 19 -10.32 5.51 -4.50
N GLU A 20 -11.36 5.08 -3.78
CA GLU A 20 -12.07 5.97 -2.85
C GLU A 20 -11.11 6.66 -1.86
N PRO A 21 -11.29 7.97 -1.58
CA PRO A 21 -10.35 8.77 -0.78
C PRO A 21 -10.53 8.54 0.73
N ILE A 22 -10.32 7.30 1.16
CA ILE A 22 -10.50 6.84 2.55
C ILE A 22 -9.18 6.69 3.31
N PHE A 23 -8.05 6.92 2.64
CA PHE A 23 -6.71 6.70 3.18
C PHE A 23 -6.06 8.00 3.65
N SER A 24 -5.24 7.89 4.70
CA SER A 24 -4.29 8.90 5.13
C SER A 24 -2.87 8.41 4.88
N SER A 25 -1.95 9.35 4.62
CA SER A 25 -0.53 9.04 4.47
C SER A 25 0.19 9.01 5.83
N PHE A 26 1.10 8.05 5.99
CA PHE A 26 1.88 7.81 7.22
C PHE A 26 3.37 7.56 6.95
N GLY A 27 3.77 7.37 5.70
CA GLY A 27 5.17 7.15 5.30
C GLY A 27 5.92 8.47 5.12
N GLY A 28 7.25 8.42 5.04
CA GLY A 28 8.08 9.60 4.79
C GLY A 28 8.11 10.03 3.31
N VAL A 29 7.71 9.15 2.40
CA VAL A 29 7.61 9.45 0.97
C VAL A 29 6.18 9.86 0.61
N SER A 30 6.04 11.02 -0.04
CA SER A 30 4.74 11.62 -0.37
C SER A 30 4.12 11.08 -1.66
N HIS A 31 4.89 10.35 -2.48
CA HIS A 31 4.43 9.81 -3.74
C HIS A 31 5.20 8.53 -4.10
N PHE A 32 4.52 7.53 -4.65
CA PHE A 32 5.14 6.24 -5.00
C PHE A 32 4.30 5.55 -6.05
N TYR A 33 4.90 4.60 -6.75
CA TYR A 33 4.21 3.79 -7.73
C TYR A 33 4.89 2.43 -7.84
N GLY A 34 4.20 1.46 -8.40
CA GLY A 34 4.79 0.17 -8.66
C GLY A 34 3.76 -0.89 -8.95
N LYS A 35 4.28 -2.06 -9.27
CA LYS A 35 3.51 -3.25 -9.56
C LYS A 35 2.90 -3.81 -8.27
N VAL A 36 1.62 -4.17 -8.33
CA VAL A 36 0.85 -4.62 -7.17
C VAL A 36 1.28 -6.03 -6.77
N THR A 37 1.55 -6.19 -5.47
CA THR A 37 1.53 -7.46 -4.75
C THR A 37 0.42 -7.40 -3.71
N THR A 38 -0.42 -8.42 -3.62
CA THR A 38 -1.58 -8.39 -2.72
C THR A 38 -1.42 -9.33 -1.53
N VAL A 39 -1.94 -8.90 -0.38
CA VAL A 39 -2.14 -9.74 0.79
C VAL A 39 -3.54 -9.52 1.31
N LYS A 40 -4.28 -10.59 1.57
CA LYS A 40 -5.55 -10.58 2.30
C LYS A 40 -5.37 -11.27 3.63
N CYS A 41 -5.62 -10.54 4.71
CA CYS A 41 -5.48 -11.04 6.07
C CYS A 41 -6.55 -10.42 6.98
N PHE A 42 -6.58 -10.81 8.25
CA PHE A 42 -7.50 -10.20 9.20
C PHE A 42 -6.89 -10.16 10.59
N GLU A 43 -6.55 -8.94 11.06
CA GLU A 43 -5.98 -8.69 12.39
C GLU A 43 -4.64 -9.41 12.68
N SER A 44 -4.00 -9.97 11.66
CA SER A 44 -2.73 -10.69 11.71
C SER A 44 -1.72 -10.13 10.71
N ASN A 45 -0.43 -10.16 11.02
CA ASN A 45 0.63 -9.61 10.17
C ASN A 45 1.80 -10.55 9.88
N GLY A 46 1.75 -11.82 10.30
CA GLY A 46 2.83 -12.79 9.99
C GLY A 46 3.03 -12.99 8.48
N LEU A 47 1.95 -13.11 7.71
CA LEU A 47 2.02 -13.23 6.25
C LEU A 47 2.51 -11.94 5.59
N ILE A 48 2.18 -10.78 6.17
CA ILE A 48 2.68 -9.48 5.70
C ILE A 48 4.20 -9.43 5.86
N ALA A 49 4.72 -9.89 7.01
CA ALA A 49 6.16 -9.96 7.26
C ALA A 49 6.87 -10.87 6.24
N GLU A 50 6.33 -12.07 6.01
CA GLU A 50 6.87 -13.03 5.02
C GLU A 50 6.95 -12.42 3.60
N VAL A 51 5.91 -11.71 3.16
CA VAL A 51 5.91 -11.05 1.84
C VAL A 51 6.89 -9.88 1.79
N LEU A 52 7.02 -9.10 2.88
CA LEU A 52 7.95 -7.97 2.94
C LEU A 52 9.43 -8.39 2.94
N GLU A 53 9.75 -9.66 3.23
CA GLU A 53 11.10 -10.22 3.07
C GLU A 53 11.50 -10.44 1.60
N GLU A 54 10.54 -10.44 0.68
CA GLU A 54 10.82 -10.53 -0.76
C GLU A 54 11.40 -9.22 -1.31
N ASN A 55 12.07 -9.30 -2.47
CA ASN A 55 12.52 -8.10 -3.19
C ASN A 55 11.31 -7.24 -3.60
N GLY A 56 11.25 -6.01 -3.08
CA GLY A 56 10.20 -5.03 -3.29
C GLY A 56 10.47 -4.01 -4.40
N GLU A 57 11.62 -4.06 -5.07
CA GLU A 57 12.01 -3.05 -6.07
C GLU A 57 10.94 -2.92 -7.17
N GLY A 58 10.41 -1.69 -7.34
CA GLY A 58 9.32 -1.43 -8.29
C GLY A 58 7.97 -2.03 -7.92
N ARG A 59 7.77 -2.49 -6.67
CA ARG A 59 6.52 -3.11 -6.18
C ARG A 59 5.86 -2.28 -5.09
N VAL A 60 4.53 -2.34 -5.06
CA VAL A 60 3.68 -1.79 -3.99
C VAL A 60 2.90 -2.93 -3.35
N LEU A 61 2.99 -3.02 -2.01
CA LEU A 61 2.23 -4.00 -1.25
C LEU A 61 0.83 -3.47 -0.93
N VAL A 62 -0.20 -4.21 -1.34
CA VAL A 62 -1.62 -3.86 -1.16
C VAL A 62 -2.25 -4.86 -0.19
N ILE A 63 -2.61 -4.38 1.00
CA ILE A 63 -3.08 -5.21 2.12
C ILE A 63 -4.57 -5.00 2.33
N ASP A 64 -5.37 -6.03 2.06
CA ASP A 64 -6.76 -6.12 2.50
C ASP A 64 -6.82 -6.70 3.91
N GLY A 65 -6.89 -5.81 4.91
CA GLY A 65 -7.11 -6.16 6.31
C GLY A 65 -8.60 -6.24 6.70
N GLY A 66 -9.50 -6.26 5.71
CA GLY A 66 -10.95 -6.20 5.91
C GLY A 66 -11.46 -4.85 6.42
N GLY A 67 -10.65 -3.79 6.34
CA GLY A 67 -11.00 -2.46 6.85
C GLY A 67 -11.03 -2.37 8.38
N ALA A 68 -10.50 -3.40 9.05
CA ALA A 68 -10.45 -3.43 10.51
C ALA A 68 -9.39 -2.45 11.04
N VAL A 69 -9.84 -1.50 11.86
CA VAL A 69 -8.96 -0.51 12.52
C VAL A 69 -8.72 -0.82 14.00
N ARG A 70 -8.93 -2.08 14.40
CA ARG A 70 -8.75 -2.53 15.80
C ARG A 70 -7.30 -2.88 16.13
N ARG A 71 -6.48 -3.16 15.12
CA ARG A 71 -5.07 -3.57 15.24
C ARG A 71 -4.23 -3.00 14.12
N GLY A 72 -3.00 -2.61 14.44
CA GLY A 72 -2.03 -2.10 13.48
C GLY A 72 -1.37 -3.25 12.75
N LEU A 73 -1.61 -3.37 11.45
CA LEU A 73 -1.04 -4.39 10.56
C LEU A 73 0.41 -4.06 10.17
N ILE A 74 0.72 -2.77 10.00
CA ILE A 74 2.07 -2.26 9.81
C ILE A 74 2.48 -1.45 11.03
N ASP A 75 3.68 -1.75 11.53
CA ASP A 75 4.39 -0.98 12.53
C ASP A 75 5.77 -0.56 12.00
N ALA A 76 6.59 0.07 12.83
CA ALA A 76 7.89 0.59 12.40
C ALA A 76 8.87 -0.53 12.01
N GLU A 77 8.75 -1.72 12.60
CA GLU A 77 9.64 -2.85 12.27
C GLU A 77 9.30 -3.39 10.88
N LEU A 78 8.02 -3.64 10.60
CA LEU A 78 7.60 -4.09 9.27
C LEU A 78 7.82 -3.02 8.20
N ALA A 79 7.59 -1.75 8.51
CA ALA A 79 7.87 -0.68 7.56
C ALA A 79 9.37 -0.54 7.27
N GLN A 80 10.24 -0.72 8.28
CA GLN A 80 11.69 -0.74 8.06
C GLN A 80 12.11 -1.95 7.22
N LEU A 81 11.53 -3.13 7.46
CA LEU A 81 11.76 -4.33 6.64
C LEU A 81 11.41 -4.06 5.17
N ALA A 82 10.30 -3.37 4.92
CA ALA A 82 9.90 -2.97 3.57
C ALA A 82 10.94 -2.06 2.90
N VAL A 83 11.44 -1.05 3.62
CA VAL A 83 12.53 -0.17 3.15
C VAL A 83 13.78 -0.99 2.84
N ASP A 84 14.18 -1.87 3.75
CA ASP A 84 15.42 -2.66 3.63
C ASP A 84 15.37 -3.61 2.41
N ASN A 85 14.18 -4.06 2.01
CA ASN A 85 13.96 -4.88 0.83
C ASN A 85 13.50 -4.10 -0.42
N GLY A 86 13.52 -2.77 -0.38
CA GLY A 86 13.33 -1.91 -1.54
C GLY A 86 11.90 -1.73 -2.02
N TRP A 87 10.90 -1.93 -1.15
CA TRP A 87 9.50 -1.68 -1.49
C TRP A 87 9.23 -0.19 -1.73
N GLU A 88 8.48 0.12 -2.79
CA GLU A 88 8.13 1.50 -3.15
C GLU A 88 7.06 2.08 -2.23
N GLY A 89 6.14 1.22 -1.77
CA GLY A 89 5.08 1.64 -0.86
C GLY A 89 4.20 0.51 -0.36
N ILE A 90 3.39 0.85 0.64
CA ILE A 90 2.42 -0.04 1.29
C ILE A 90 1.07 0.67 1.38
N ILE A 91 0.02 0.02 0.89
CA ILE A 91 -1.37 0.46 1.03
C ILE A 91 -2.10 -0.53 1.93
N VAL A 92 -2.67 -0.04 3.03
CA VAL A 92 -3.29 -0.85 4.08
C VAL A 92 -4.77 -0.51 4.21
N TYR A 93 -5.64 -1.36 3.69
CA TYR A 93 -7.06 -1.35 4.02
C TYR A 93 -7.29 -1.91 5.43
N GLY A 94 -6.84 -1.13 6.41
CA GLY A 94 -6.74 -1.45 7.83
C GLY A 94 -6.01 -0.34 8.58
N ALA A 95 -5.50 -0.64 9.77
CA ALA A 95 -4.77 0.34 10.57
C ALA A 95 -3.25 0.07 10.61
N VAL A 96 -2.51 1.11 10.96
CA VAL A 96 -1.06 1.09 11.22
C VAL A 96 -0.76 1.59 12.62
N ARG A 97 0.49 1.49 13.07
CA ARG A 97 0.91 2.01 14.38
C ARG A 97 2.31 2.60 14.34
N GLN A 98 2.70 3.28 15.43
CA GLN A 98 4.03 3.90 15.57
C GLN A 98 4.30 4.97 14.51
N ILE A 99 3.30 5.82 14.24
CA ILE A 99 3.32 6.78 13.12
C ILE A 99 4.49 7.78 13.14
N GLN A 100 5.02 8.12 14.31
CA GLN A 100 6.20 8.99 14.42
C GLN A 100 7.46 8.34 13.85
N GLN A 101 7.54 7.01 13.87
CA GLN A 101 8.62 6.30 13.21
C GLN A 101 8.34 6.16 11.72
N LEU A 102 7.09 5.81 11.35
CA LEU A 102 6.68 5.65 9.95
C LEU A 102 6.94 6.90 9.10
N GLU A 103 6.65 8.10 9.64
CA GLU A 103 6.82 9.37 8.92
C GLU A 103 8.28 9.71 8.57
N ASN A 104 9.25 8.99 9.16
CA ASN A 104 10.69 9.18 8.93
C ASN A 104 11.30 8.10 8.02
N LEU A 105 10.51 7.13 7.57
CA LEU A 105 10.97 6.05 6.69
C LEU A 105 10.83 6.44 5.22
N ASP A 106 11.83 6.08 4.41
CA ASP A 106 11.88 6.39 2.96
C ASP A 106 11.00 5.42 2.15
N ILE A 107 9.71 5.38 2.48
CA ILE A 107 8.70 4.55 1.83
C ILE A 107 7.33 5.23 1.89
N GLY A 108 6.50 5.01 0.87
CA GLY A 108 5.11 5.46 0.87
C GLY A 108 4.23 4.55 1.73
N ILE A 109 3.42 5.10 2.64
CA ILE A 109 2.47 4.30 3.43
C ILE A 109 1.12 5.00 3.46
N HIS A 110 0.09 4.34 2.94
CA HIS A 110 -1.30 4.81 3.02
C HIS A 110 -2.12 3.81 3.83
N ALA A 111 -2.90 4.29 4.79
CA ALA A 111 -3.75 3.43 5.63
C ALA A 111 -5.02 4.15 6.09
N LEU A 112 -5.99 3.40 6.66
CA LEU A 112 -7.24 3.99 7.12
C LEU A 112 -7.09 4.78 8.42
N ALA A 113 -6.29 4.29 9.37
CA ALA A 113 -6.16 4.90 10.69
C ALA A 113 -4.89 4.48 11.43
N PRO A 114 -4.40 5.29 12.38
CA PRO A 114 -3.46 4.85 13.39
C PRO A 114 -4.16 4.18 14.58
N ILE A 115 -3.53 3.18 15.19
CA ILE A 115 -4.02 2.51 16.40
C ILE A 115 -2.84 2.05 17.28
N PRO A 116 -2.93 2.04 18.62
CA PRO A 116 -1.80 1.61 19.46
C PRO A 116 -1.68 0.09 19.63
N VAL A 117 -2.70 -0.70 19.26
CA VAL A 117 -2.75 -2.15 19.48
C VAL A 117 -2.06 -2.89 18.33
N SER A 118 -1.18 -3.86 18.61
CA SER A 118 -0.56 -4.71 17.58
C SER A 118 -1.53 -5.73 16.99
N ALA A 119 -1.27 -6.10 15.74
CA ALA A 119 -1.76 -7.33 15.12
C ALA A 119 -1.25 -8.59 15.85
N ASP A 120 -1.90 -9.72 15.58
CA ASP A 120 -1.38 -11.05 15.89
C ASP A 120 -0.28 -11.44 14.90
N GLU A 121 0.74 -12.18 15.35
CA GLU A 121 1.91 -12.53 14.52
C GLU A 121 1.71 -13.80 13.67
N SER A 122 0.50 -14.37 13.64
CA SER A 122 0.22 -15.54 12.79
C SER A 122 0.24 -15.20 11.29
N SER A 123 0.68 -16.16 10.48
CA SER A 123 0.68 -16.07 9.02
C SER A 123 -0.65 -16.46 8.38
N ALA A 124 -1.78 -16.23 9.07
CA ALA A 124 -3.10 -16.51 8.53
C ALA A 124 -3.47 -15.48 7.45
N GLY A 125 -3.83 -15.96 6.26
CA GLY A 125 -4.21 -15.12 5.12
C GLY A 125 -3.91 -15.79 3.78
N GLU A 126 -4.03 -15.02 2.72
CA GLU A 126 -3.70 -15.40 1.34
C GLU A 126 -2.90 -14.26 0.69
N SER A 127 -1.86 -14.60 -0.07
CA SER A 127 -1.10 -13.65 -0.90
C SER A 127 -1.38 -13.90 -2.38
N ASP A 128 -1.11 -12.90 -3.23
CA ASP A 128 -1.24 -12.98 -4.69
C ASP A 128 -2.65 -13.41 -5.18
N ILE A 129 -3.67 -12.93 -4.48
CA ILE A 129 -5.07 -13.06 -4.88
C ILE A 129 -5.68 -11.68 -5.18
N PRO A 130 -6.71 -11.58 -6.03
CA PRO A 130 -7.44 -10.33 -6.19
C PRO A 130 -8.05 -9.87 -4.86
N VAL A 131 -7.91 -8.59 -4.55
CA VAL A 131 -8.51 -7.95 -3.36
C VAL A 131 -9.40 -6.78 -3.77
N ASN A 132 -10.46 -6.51 -3.00
CA ASN A 132 -11.47 -5.50 -3.37
C ASN A 132 -11.78 -4.60 -2.18
N PHE A 133 -11.50 -3.31 -2.34
CA PHE A 133 -11.85 -2.25 -1.40
C PHE A 133 -11.73 -0.88 -2.10
N GLY A 134 -12.32 0.15 -1.49
CA GLY A 134 -12.26 1.51 -2.02
C GLY A 134 -12.80 1.64 -3.45
N GLY A 135 -13.86 0.88 -3.79
CA GLY A 135 -14.51 0.91 -5.10
C GLY A 135 -13.78 0.18 -6.22
N VAL A 136 -12.59 -0.36 -5.99
CA VAL A 136 -11.75 -1.00 -7.04
C VAL A 136 -11.40 -2.45 -6.68
N THR A 137 -11.00 -3.22 -7.69
CA THR A 137 -10.42 -4.56 -7.50
C THR A 137 -8.97 -4.52 -7.93
N PHE A 138 -8.06 -4.80 -7.00
CA PHE A 138 -6.63 -4.89 -7.25
C PHE A 138 -6.30 -6.34 -7.61
N PHE A 139 -5.80 -6.56 -8.80
CA PHE A 139 -5.22 -7.83 -9.22
C PHE A 139 -3.70 -7.79 -8.98
N PRO A 140 -3.09 -8.94 -8.64
CA PRO A 140 -1.66 -9.09 -8.82
C PRO A 140 -1.29 -8.70 -10.25
N GLU A 141 -0.15 -8.03 -10.41
CA GLU A 141 0.36 -7.51 -11.69
C GLU A 141 -0.22 -6.18 -12.20
N ASP A 142 -1.29 -5.65 -11.58
CA ASP A 142 -1.72 -4.26 -11.82
C ASP A 142 -0.62 -3.27 -11.38
N TYR A 143 -0.80 -2.00 -11.70
CA TYR A 143 0.08 -0.90 -11.32
C TYR A 143 -0.67 0.14 -10.51
N ILE A 144 -0.08 0.52 -9.38
CA ILE A 144 -0.58 1.61 -8.53
C ILE A 144 0.30 2.83 -8.71
N TYR A 145 -0.35 4.00 -8.68
CA TYR A 145 0.29 5.29 -8.53
C TYR A 145 -0.42 6.01 -7.38
N ALA A 146 0.37 6.55 -6.46
CA ALA A 146 -0.15 7.20 -5.27
C ALA A 146 0.63 8.48 -4.99
N ASP A 147 -0.10 9.50 -4.55
CA ASP A 147 0.44 10.72 -3.97
C ASP A 147 -0.46 11.17 -2.80
N LEU A 148 -0.25 12.37 -2.29
CA LEU A 148 -1.08 12.91 -1.21
C LEU A 148 -2.51 13.28 -1.65
N THR A 149 -2.80 13.33 -2.95
CA THR A 149 -4.13 13.60 -3.49
C THR A 149 -4.98 12.35 -3.51
N GLY A 150 -4.41 11.22 -3.92
CA GLY A 150 -5.15 9.97 -4.06
C GLY A 150 -4.30 8.78 -4.49
N ILE A 151 -5.01 7.69 -4.77
CA ILE A 151 -4.45 6.45 -5.28
C ILE A 151 -5.22 6.11 -6.55
N ILE A 152 -4.50 5.78 -7.60
CA ILE A 152 -5.06 5.30 -8.87
C ILE A 152 -4.45 3.95 -9.24
N LEU A 153 -5.26 3.14 -9.93
CA LEU A 153 -4.91 1.81 -10.40
C LEU A 153 -4.95 1.79 -11.93
N SER A 154 -3.99 1.11 -12.55
CA SER A 154 -4.04 0.76 -13.97
C SER A 154 -3.65 -0.69 -14.17
N GLN A 155 -4.23 -1.34 -15.19
CA GLN A 155 -3.90 -2.74 -15.52
C GLN A 155 -2.54 -2.86 -16.24
N GLU A 156 -2.07 -1.77 -16.84
CA GLU A 156 -0.79 -1.70 -17.54
C GLU A 156 0.04 -0.53 -16.97
N PRO A 157 1.39 -0.56 -17.10
CA PRO A 157 2.21 0.60 -16.75
C PRO A 157 1.79 1.81 -17.60
N LEU A 158 1.65 2.96 -16.95
CA LEU A 158 1.43 4.24 -17.61
C LEU A 158 2.78 4.78 -18.11
N ASP A 159 2.74 5.54 -19.20
CA ASP A 159 3.93 6.24 -19.69
C ASP A 159 4.14 7.48 -18.81
N LEU A 160 5.17 7.41 -17.96
CA LEU A 160 5.56 8.54 -17.14
C LEU A 160 6.59 9.32 -17.96
N GLU A 161 6.17 10.38 -18.65
CA GLU A 161 7.12 11.26 -19.35
C GLU A 161 8.05 11.96 -18.34
N ASP A 162 9.33 12.15 -18.71
CA ASP A 162 10.38 12.77 -17.87
C ASP A 162 10.18 14.27 -17.58
#